data_AF-A0A967I2Q2-F1
#
_entry.id   AF-A0A967I2Q2-F1
#
_cell.length_a   1.000
_cell.length_b   1.000
_cell.length_c   1.000
_cell.angle_alpha   90.00
_cell.angle_beta   90.00
_cell.angle_gamma   90.00
#
_symmetry.space_group_name_H-M   'P 1'
#
loop_
_entity.id
_entity.type
_entity.pdbx_description
1 polymer ?
#
loop_
_entity_poly.entity_id
_entity_poly.type
_entity_poly.pdbx_seq_one_letter_code
_entity_poly.pdbx_strand_id
1 'polypeptide(L)'
;MLVSYFKGDRIIKARRDRRMKGRPEWQDIFPPSKDQREAWKVADEHERRFSAAFLQAVRELLTPEDRKRFVKAWRSRSPREVLNSLPLYAEGLTADDPVWKRFRDRIERAYAVIVEDSANFAASEIKKRFGADYRFKLEKVTKQEAALQVEVVPVNPYALDWIHNRATDLILENVSGEQVQTITNIIEDAMSRGIRAGEVYDEIEANIGLTSRELLAVENRGLKLEDEGYSPPEIRAIQEKYRGDLLKKRAARIARTETVAAQSAGRLSTWRAAKDEGILPEVERVWIAAPMSPNPNRPCEICLGLDGKTAELGEPYESEILGTVESPPAHPHCRCTETIKKKGTA
;
A
#
# COMPACT_ATOMS: atom_id res chain seq x y z
N MET A 1 -53.51 -17.26 -19.83
CA MET A 1 -53.32 -16.88 -18.42
C MET A 1 -52.42 -17.95 -17.80
N LEU A 2 -51.18 -17.58 -17.43
CA LEU A 2 -50.25 -18.23 -16.47
C LEU A 2 -50.11 -19.77 -16.53
N VAL A 3 -48.93 -20.39 -16.68
CA VAL A 3 -47.73 -20.31 -15.85
C VAL A 3 -46.57 -20.96 -16.63
N SER A 4 -45.42 -20.31 -16.72
CA SER A 4 -44.13 -20.96 -16.96
C SER A 4 -43.33 -20.88 -15.67
N TYR A 5 -42.64 -21.94 -15.25
CA TYR A 5 -41.31 -21.90 -14.64
C TYR A 5 -40.83 -23.35 -14.37
N PHE A 6 -39.52 -23.55 -14.59
CA PHE A 6 -38.69 -24.76 -14.39
C PHE A 6 -38.63 -25.81 -15.51
N LYS A 7 -37.60 -25.67 -16.36
CA LYS A 7 -36.38 -26.52 -16.34
C LYS A 7 -35.47 -26.17 -17.52
N GLY A 8 -34.17 -25.99 -17.26
CA GLY A 8 -33.14 -26.40 -18.21
C GLY A 8 -32.14 -25.36 -18.72
N ASP A 9 -31.48 -24.58 -17.86
CA ASP A 9 -30.28 -23.84 -18.28
C ASP A 9 -29.02 -24.71 -18.15
N ARG A 10 -28.71 -25.37 -19.27
CA ARG A 10 -27.43 -26.01 -19.57
C ARG A 10 -26.33 -24.96 -19.52
N ILE A 11 -25.38 -25.15 -18.59
CA ILE A 11 -23.92 -25.00 -18.77
C ILE A 11 -23.52 -24.06 -19.93
N ILE A 12 -23.63 -22.75 -19.72
CA ILE A 12 -22.87 -21.71 -20.44
C ILE A 12 -22.02 -20.96 -19.40
N LYS A 13 -21.16 -21.69 -18.67
CA LYS A 13 -20.16 -21.09 -17.77
C LYS A 13 -18.91 -21.97 -17.74
N ALA A 14 -18.08 -21.92 -18.79
CA ALA A 14 -16.75 -22.56 -18.73
C ALA A 14 -15.71 -22.15 -19.78
N ARG A 15 -15.95 -21.19 -20.69
CA ARG A 15 -14.96 -20.85 -21.74
C ARG A 15 -14.41 -19.43 -21.74
N ARG A 16 -14.94 -18.51 -20.92
CA ARG A 16 -14.48 -17.10 -20.94
C ARG A 16 -13.39 -16.77 -19.90
N ASP A 17 -13.07 -17.67 -18.98
CA ASP A 17 -12.36 -17.29 -17.74
C ASP A 17 -10.98 -17.92 -17.49
N ARG A 18 -10.37 -18.61 -18.47
CA ARG A 18 -8.98 -19.11 -18.34
C ARG A 18 -7.92 -18.24 -19.01
N ARG A 19 -8.29 -17.28 -19.87
CA ARG A 19 -7.34 -16.36 -20.53
C ARG A 19 -7.10 -15.05 -19.77
N MET A 20 -7.86 -14.76 -18.71
CA MET A 20 -7.71 -13.52 -17.93
C MET A 20 -6.94 -13.69 -16.61
N LYS A 21 -6.74 -14.92 -16.13
CA LYS A 21 -5.90 -15.15 -14.94
C LYS A 21 -4.43 -14.96 -15.32
N GLY A 22 -3.90 -13.78 -15.01
CA GLY A 22 -2.49 -13.43 -15.21
C GLY A 22 -2.22 -12.42 -16.32
N ARG A 23 -3.24 -11.82 -16.96
CA ARG A 23 -3.02 -10.64 -17.81
C ARG A 23 -2.86 -9.41 -16.90
N PRO A 24 -1.78 -8.64 -17.02
CA PRO A 24 -1.70 -7.34 -16.38
C PRO A 24 -2.88 -6.46 -16.79
N GLU A 25 -3.49 -5.79 -15.84
CA GLU A 25 -4.74 -5.02 -15.99
C GLU A 25 -4.67 -3.92 -17.07
N TRP A 26 -3.46 -3.52 -17.50
CA TRP A 26 -3.23 -2.52 -18.56
C TRP A 26 -3.52 -3.01 -19.99
N GLN A 27 -3.76 -4.31 -20.19
CA GLN A 27 -4.06 -4.88 -21.53
C GLN A 27 -5.51 -4.62 -22.00
N ASP A 28 -6.35 -4.02 -21.15
CA ASP A 28 -7.76 -3.73 -21.44
C ASP A 28 -8.03 -2.23 -21.72
N ILE A 29 -6.99 -1.43 -21.94
CA ILE A 29 -7.09 0.00 -22.32
C ILE A 29 -7.15 0.10 -23.86
N PHE A 30 -8.17 0.78 -24.41
CA PHE A 30 -8.27 1.09 -25.86
C PHE A 30 -7.10 2.02 -26.25
N PRO A 31 -6.35 1.70 -27.33
CA PRO A 31 -4.92 1.47 -27.24
C PRO A 31 -4.16 2.66 -26.63
N PRO A 32 -3.53 2.49 -25.46
CA PRO A 32 -2.68 3.51 -24.86
C PRO A 32 -1.50 3.84 -25.78
N SER A 33 -1.06 5.09 -25.76
CA SER A 33 0.17 5.50 -26.44
C SER A 33 1.36 4.64 -25.95
N LYS A 34 2.44 4.57 -26.74
CA LYS A 34 3.63 3.81 -26.34
C LYS A 34 4.17 4.29 -24.98
N ASP A 35 4.16 5.60 -24.77
CA ASP A 35 4.60 6.25 -23.53
C ASP A 35 3.69 5.91 -22.35
N GLN A 36 2.36 5.89 -22.56
CA GLN A 36 1.40 5.44 -21.56
C GLN A 36 1.65 3.97 -21.19
N ARG A 37 1.91 3.07 -22.13
CA ARG A 37 2.19 1.66 -21.81
C ARG A 37 3.44 1.49 -20.95
N GLU A 38 4.49 2.23 -21.25
CA GLU A 38 5.76 2.11 -20.52
C GLU A 38 5.64 2.65 -19.09
N ALA A 39 4.99 3.81 -18.90
CA ALA A 39 4.73 4.38 -17.58
C ALA A 39 3.91 3.42 -16.69
N TRP A 40 2.94 2.71 -17.29
CA TRP A 40 2.09 1.77 -16.56
C TRP A 40 2.82 0.47 -16.17
N LYS A 41 3.75 -0.02 -17.00
CA LYS A 41 4.59 -1.17 -16.62
C LYS A 41 5.47 -0.84 -15.43
N VAL A 42 6.08 0.35 -15.43
CA VAL A 42 6.91 0.83 -14.32
C VAL A 42 6.09 0.93 -13.04
N ALA A 43 4.88 1.52 -13.11
CA ALA A 43 3.97 1.57 -11.96
C ALA A 43 3.58 0.19 -11.42
N ASP A 44 3.24 -0.76 -12.30
CA ASP A 44 2.90 -2.15 -11.95
C ASP A 44 4.10 -2.92 -11.35
N GLU A 45 5.32 -2.64 -11.82
CA GLU A 45 6.54 -3.17 -11.21
C GLU A 45 6.81 -2.60 -9.81
N HIS A 46 6.65 -1.29 -9.63
CA HIS A 46 6.77 -0.66 -8.32
C HIS A 46 5.74 -1.19 -7.32
N GLU A 47 4.49 -1.34 -7.74
CA GLU A 47 3.44 -1.90 -6.89
C GLU A 47 3.80 -3.32 -6.44
N ARG A 48 4.29 -4.18 -7.35
CA ARG A 48 4.75 -5.53 -6.99
C ARG A 48 5.92 -5.50 -6.00
N ARG A 49 6.93 -4.66 -6.25
CA ARG A 49 8.11 -4.54 -5.39
C ARG A 49 7.73 -4.02 -4.00
N PHE A 50 6.88 -2.99 -3.93
CA PHE A 50 6.39 -2.44 -2.67
C PHE A 50 5.55 -3.47 -1.91
N SER A 51 4.63 -4.17 -2.60
CA SER A 51 3.82 -5.23 -1.97
C SER A 51 4.69 -6.33 -1.37
N ALA A 52 5.76 -6.73 -2.06
CA ALA A 52 6.71 -7.72 -1.54
C ALA A 52 7.47 -7.18 -0.32
N ALA A 53 7.96 -5.94 -0.38
CA ALA A 53 8.66 -5.28 0.73
C ALA A 53 7.75 -5.14 1.96
N PHE A 54 6.49 -4.75 1.78
CA PHE A 54 5.50 -4.64 2.84
C PHE A 54 5.21 -5.99 3.49
N LEU A 55 4.92 -7.03 2.70
CA LEU A 55 4.67 -8.38 3.23
C LEU A 55 5.89 -8.93 3.98
N GLN A 56 7.10 -8.65 3.49
CA GLN A 56 8.33 -9.00 4.19
C GLN A 56 8.48 -8.22 5.51
N ALA A 57 8.19 -6.91 5.50
CA ALA A 57 8.23 -6.08 6.70
C ALA A 57 7.29 -6.62 7.78
N VAL A 58 6.06 -6.98 7.39
CA VAL A 58 5.03 -7.58 8.27
C VAL A 58 5.51 -8.91 8.87
N ARG A 59 6.13 -9.78 8.06
CA ARG A 59 6.66 -11.07 8.55
C ARG A 59 7.82 -10.92 9.52
N GLU A 60 8.60 -9.85 9.41
CA GLU A 60 9.76 -9.58 10.26
C GLU A 60 9.38 -8.88 11.59
N LEU A 61 8.09 -8.59 11.79
CA LEU A 61 7.58 -7.95 13.01
C LEU A 61 7.64 -8.87 14.23
N LEU A 62 7.39 -10.17 14.04
CA LEU A 62 7.57 -11.19 15.07
C LEU A 62 8.79 -12.05 14.77
N THR A 63 9.57 -12.32 15.81
CA THR A 63 10.82 -13.08 15.77
C THR A 63 10.70 -14.38 16.56
N PRO A 64 11.56 -15.38 16.32
CA PRO A 64 11.64 -16.57 17.16
C PRO A 64 11.86 -16.27 18.65
N GLU A 65 12.55 -15.16 18.96
CA GLU A 65 12.76 -14.66 20.32
C GLU A 65 11.45 -14.19 20.96
N ASP A 66 10.59 -13.53 20.19
CA ASP A 66 9.26 -13.09 20.65
C ASP A 66 8.38 -14.28 21.01
N ARG A 67 8.45 -15.38 20.22
CA ARG A 67 7.78 -16.64 20.53
C ARG A 67 8.22 -17.21 21.88
N LYS A 68 9.53 -17.21 22.17
CA LYS A 68 10.06 -17.66 23.47
C LYS A 68 9.54 -16.79 24.61
N ARG A 69 9.51 -15.46 24.43
CA ARG A 69 8.96 -14.53 25.42
C ARG A 69 7.48 -14.75 25.65
N PHE A 70 6.70 -14.92 24.59
CA PHE A 70 5.27 -15.20 24.65
C PHE A 70 4.96 -16.49 25.41
N VAL A 71 5.62 -17.60 25.07
CA VAL A 71 5.42 -18.87 25.76
C VAL A 71 5.81 -18.78 27.25
N LYS A 72 6.82 -17.97 27.59
CA LYS A 72 7.19 -17.71 28.98
C LYS A 72 6.11 -16.88 29.69
N ALA A 73 5.64 -15.80 29.08
CA ALA A 73 4.60 -14.93 29.62
C ALA A 73 3.27 -15.68 29.79
N TRP A 74 2.94 -16.63 28.91
CA TRP A 74 1.73 -17.45 29.01
C TRP A 74 1.57 -18.16 30.36
N ARG A 75 2.69 -18.45 31.04
CA ARG A 75 2.69 -19.12 32.36
C ARG A 75 2.13 -18.24 33.46
N SER A 76 2.11 -16.92 33.31
CA SER A 76 1.56 -16.02 34.33
C SER A 76 0.04 -16.02 34.34
N ARG A 77 -0.62 -16.56 33.31
CA ARG A 77 -2.09 -16.53 33.14
C ARG A 77 -2.68 -15.11 33.18
N SER A 78 -1.86 -14.10 32.88
CA SER A 78 -2.27 -12.72 32.78
C SER A 78 -2.35 -12.34 31.29
N PRO A 79 -3.55 -12.11 30.73
CA PRO A 79 -3.70 -11.65 29.34
C PRO A 79 -2.87 -10.41 29.04
N ARG A 80 -2.79 -9.49 30.01
CA ARG A 80 -1.98 -8.26 29.91
C ARG A 80 -0.49 -8.55 29.79
N GLU A 81 0.06 -9.44 30.62
CA GLU A 81 1.48 -9.80 30.52
C GLU A 81 1.80 -10.56 29.23
N VAL A 82 0.88 -11.40 28.77
CA VAL A 82 1.00 -12.10 27.48
C VAL A 82 0.98 -11.12 26.33
N LEU A 83 0.05 -10.16 26.33
CA LEU A 83 -0.04 -9.13 25.29
C LEU A 83 1.24 -8.27 25.26
N ASN A 84 1.74 -7.84 26.42
CA ASN A 84 2.98 -7.07 26.55
C ASN A 84 4.25 -7.85 26.14
N SER A 85 4.18 -9.17 26.04
CA SER A 85 5.29 -9.96 25.50
C SER A 85 5.43 -9.87 23.98
N LEU A 86 4.36 -9.43 23.29
CA LEU A 86 4.31 -9.21 21.85
C LEU A 86 4.75 -7.77 21.54
N PRO A 87 5.89 -7.57 20.82
CA PRO A 87 6.41 -6.24 20.52
C PRO A 87 5.46 -5.32 19.75
N LEU A 88 4.42 -5.86 19.11
CA LEU A 88 3.45 -5.10 18.32
C LEU A 88 2.29 -4.54 19.14
N TYR A 89 2.03 -5.13 20.30
CA TYR A 89 0.84 -4.86 21.11
C TYR A 89 1.19 -4.46 22.54
N ALA A 90 2.49 -4.29 22.82
CA ALA A 90 2.97 -3.82 24.10
C ALA A 90 2.48 -2.40 24.39
N GLU A 91 2.09 -2.17 25.64
CA GLU A 91 1.71 -0.84 26.11
C GLU A 91 2.88 0.14 25.98
N GLY A 92 2.59 1.37 25.54
CA GLY A 92 3.59 2.44 25.45
C GLY A 92 4.54 2.34 24.26
N LEU A 93 4.23 1.50 23.26
CA LEU A 93 4.96 1.48 21.98
C LEU A 93 4.97 2.86 21.33
N THR A 94 6.15 3.26 20.90
CA THR A 94 6.43 4.48 20.13
C THR A 94 6.94 4.11 18.75
N ALA A 95 6.87 5.05 17.81
CA ALA A 95 7.43 4.83 16.46
C ALA A 95 8.93 4.47 16.50
N ASP A 96 9.67 4.88 17.54
CA ASP A 96 11.11 4.73 17.65
C ASP A 96 11.56 3.37 18.22
N ASP A 97 10.60 2.51 18.61
CA ASP A 97 10.91 1.18 19.08
C ASP A 97 11.65 0.34 18.01
N PRO A 98 12.60 -0.54 18.40
CA PRO A 98 13.41 -1.28 17.44
C PRO A 98 12.62 -2.13 16.45
N VAL A 99 11.43 -2.60 16.82
CA VAL A 99 10.53 -3.34 15.92
C VAL A 99 10.01 -2.44 14.80
N TRP A 100 9.58 -1.22 15.16
CA TRP A 100 9.07 -0.23 14.22
C TRP A 100 10.16 0.38 13.38
N LYS A 101 11.36 0.55 13.94
CA LYS A 101 12.53 0.98 13.18
C LYS A 101 12.84 0.03 12.02
N ARG A 102 12.88 -1.30 12.25
CA ARG A 102 13.14 -2.27 11.16
C ARG A 102 12.08 -2.22 10.07
N PHE A 103 10.80 -2.12 10.46
CA PHE A 103 9.70 -1.96 9.52
C PHE A 103 9.87 -0.67 8.71
N ARG A 104 10.10 0.46 9.39
CA ARG A 104 10.30 1.78 8.78
C ARG A 104 11.45 1.75 7.79
N ASP A 105 12.64 1.29 8.19
CA ASP A 105 13.83 1.21 7.34
C ASP A 105 13.56 0.44 6.03
N ARG A 106 12.77 -0.63 6.08
CA ARG A 106 12.42 -1.43 4.90
C ARG A 106 11.45 -0.70 3.98
N ILE A 107 10.44 -0.05 4.55
CA ILE A 107 9.46 0.74 3.81
C ILE A 107 10.10 2.00 3.21
N GLU A 108 10.97 2.69 3.94
CA GLU A 108 11.73 3.84 3.44
C GLU A 108 12.60 3.47 2.23
N ARG A 109 13.26 2.31 2.24
CA ARG A 109 13.99 1.81 1.05
C ARG A 109 13.07 1.55 -0.13
N ALA A 110 11.87 1.02 0.10
CA ALA A 110 10.90 0.80 -0.96
C ALA A 110 10.39 2.13 -1.55
N TYR A 111 10.16 3.13 -0.71
CA TYR A 111 9.80 4.47 -1.16
C TYR A 111 10.92 5.16 -1.93
N ALA A 112 12.16 5.11 -1.44
CA ALA A 112 13.30 5.78 -2.07
C ALA A 112 13.45 5.42 -3.55
N VAL A 113 13.29 4.13 -3.90
CA VAL A 113 13.34 3.67 -5.30
C VAL A 113 12.22 4.28 -6.14
N ILE A 114 10.99 4.29 -5.64
CA ILE A 114 9.83 4.81 -6.38
C ILE A 114 9.91 6.34 -6.55
N VAL A 115 10.33 7.02 -5.49
CA VAL A 115 10.53 8.48 -5.48
C VAL A 115 11.62 8.87 -6.46
N GLU A 116 12.76 8.17 -6.47
CA GLU A 116 13.87 8.42 -7.40
C GLU A 116 13.46 8.20 -8.86
N ASP A 117 12.78 7.09 -9.18
CA ASP A 117 12.31 6.82 -10.54
C ASP A 117 11.28 7.86 -11.02
N SER A 118 10.34 8.26 -10.15
CA SER A 118 9.35 9.30 -10.47
C SER A 118 9.98 10.69 -10.59
N ALA A 119 11.00 10.98 -9.79
CA ALA A 119 11.75 12.22 -9.86
C ALA A 119 12.57 12.33 -11.15
N ASN A 120 13.22 11.24 -11.57
CA ASN A 120 13.90 11.16 -12.87
C ASN A 120 12.92 11.36 -14.03
N PHE A 121 11.71 10.78 -13.93
CA PHE A 121 10.65 11.06 -14.89
C PHE A 121 10.27 12.54 -14.91
N ALA A 122 10.07 13.17 -13.74
CA ALA A 122 9.76 14.58 -13.64
C ALA A 122 10.86 15.47 -14.23
N ALA A 123 12.13 15.15 -14.00
CA ALA A 123 13.27 15.84 -14.61
C ALA A 123 13.24 15.73 -16.14
N SER A 124 12.91 14.55 -16.69
CA SER A 124 12.73 14.36 -18.13
C SER A 124 11.55 15.18 -18.70
N GLU A 125 10.49 15.34 -17.90
CA GLU A 125 9.35 16.18 -18.25
C GLU A 125 9.74 17.66 -18.31
N ILE A 126 10.56 18.14 -17.36
CA ILE A 126 11.09 19.50 -17.36
C ILE A 126 11.85 19.78 -18.66
N LYS A 127 12.77 18.89 -19.02
CA LYS A 127 13.54 18.99 -20.27
C LYS A 127 12.64 19.00 -21.50
N LYS A 128 11.68 18.07 -21.57
CA LYS A 128 10.79 17.93 -22.73
C LYS A 128 9.85 19.12 -22.91
N ARG A 129 9.31 19.68 -21.83
CA ARG A 129 8.29 20.73 -21.87
C ARG A 129 8.85 22.15 -21.84
N PHE A 130 9.99 22.35 -21.18
CA PHE A 130 10.56 23.69 -20.95
C PHE A 130 11.98 23.84 -21.50
N GLY A 131 12.58 22.78 -22.05
CA GLY A 131 13.93 22.83 -22.62
C GLY A 131 15.06 22.98 -21.59
N ALA A 132 14.75 22.80 -20.30
CA ALA A 132 15.70 22.99 -19.22
C ALA A 132 16.23 21.65 -18.70
N ASP A 133 17.54 21.55 -18.51
CA ASP A 133 18.17 20.37 -17.91
C ASP A 133 18.06 20.43 -16.38
N TYR A 134 17.55 19.36 -15.79
CA TYR A 134 17.49 19.17 -14.34
C TYR A 134 17.99 17.77 -13.99
N ARG A 135 18.73 17.63 -12.89
CA ARG A 135 19.14 16.32 -12.36
C ARG A 135 18.67 16.20 -10.92
N PHE A 136 17.83 15.21 -10.67
CA PHE A 136 17.43 14.86 -9.31
C PHE A 136 18.52 14.05 -8.62
N LYS A 137 18.72 14.30 -7.32
CA LYS A 137 19.55 13.47 -6.46
C LYS A 137 18.92 13.35 -5.08
N LEU A 138 18.63 12.11 -4.69
CA LEU A 138 18.29 11.77 -3.31
C LEU A 138 19.60 11.65 -2.53
N GLU A 139 19.76 12.37 -1.41
CA GLU A 139 20.84 12.01 -0.49
C GLU A 139 20.57 10.61 0.06
N LYS A 140 21.63 9.80 0.17
CA LYS A 140 21.53 8.37 0.44
C LYS A 140 20.73 8.08 1.72
N VAL A 141 19.49 7.63 1.54
CA VAL A 141 18.72 6.86 2.54
C VAL A 141 19.45 5.56 2.90
N THR A 142 20.35 5.09 2.01
CA THR A 142 21.21 3.92 2.19
C THR A 142 22.66 4.35 2.46
N LYS A 143 23.07 4.49 3.73
CA LYS A 143 24.51 4.50 4.05
C LYS A 143 25.13 3.14 3.70
N GLN A 144 25.69 3.02 2.49
CA GLN A 144 27.02 2.46 2.23
C GLN A 144 27.49 2.71 0.78
N GLU A 145 28.74 3.16 0.69
CA GLU A 145 29.69 3.14 -0.43
C GLU A 145 29.60 4.11 -1.63
N ALA A 146 30.81 4.58 -1.97
CA ALA A 146 31.27 5.35 -3.13
C ALA A 146 31.16 6.88 -3.03
N ALA A 147 32.28 7.45 -2.58
CA ALA A 147 32.76 8.75 -2.95
C ALA A 147 33.16 8.75 -4.44
N LEU A 148 32.65 9.70 -5.24
CA LEU A 148 33.33 10.18 -6.44
C LEU A 148 32.68 11.50 -6.91
N GLN A 149 33.53 12.51 -7.11
CA GLN A 149 33.37 13.80 -7.79
C GLN A 149 31.97 14.45 -7.80
N VAL A 150 31.83 15.50 -6.98
CA VAL A 150 30.61 16.30 -6.84
C VAL A 150 30.70 17.51 -7.78
N GLU A 151 30.15 17.38 -8.98
CA GLU A 151 29.33 18.46 -9.54
C GLU A 151 28.24 18.73 -8.48
N VAL A 152 28.09 19.97 -8.00
CA VAL A 152 27.16 20.32 -6.90
C VAL A 152 25.73 20.14 -7.40
N VAL A 153 25.25 18.90 -7.35
CA VAL A 153 23.85 18.57 -7.59
C VAL A 153 23.09 18.88 -6.29
N PRO A 154 22.08 19.76 -6.33
CA PRO A 154 21.22 20.05 -5.20
C PRO A 154 20.62 18.76 -4.63
N VAL A 155 20.71 18.59 -3.32
CA VAL A 155 20.02 17.51 -2.60
C VAL A 155 18.55 17.88 -2.54
N ASN A 156 17.64 16.97 -2.87
CA ASN A 156 16.20 17.25 -2.76
C ASN A 156 15.71 17.08 -1.31
N PRO A 157 15.45 18.17 -0.54
CA PRO A 157 15.07 18.05 0.86
C PRO A 157 13.64 17.51 1.03
N TYR A 158 12.75 17.85 0.09
CA TYR A 158 11.33 17.51 0.17
C TYR A 158 11.07 16.00 0.06
N ALA A 159 11.88 15.30 -0.74
CA ALA A 159 11.73 13.88 -0.96
C ALA A 159 12.06 13.05 0.30
N LEU A 160 13.10 13.43 1.04
CA LEU A 160 13.53 12.71 2.24
C LEU A 160 12.54 12.86 3.39
N ASP A 161 12.09 14.09 3.65
CA ASP A 161 11.09 14.36 4.68
C ASP A 161 9.79 13.60 4.39
N TRP A 162 9.36 13.57 3.12
CA TRP A 162 8.18 12.82 2.72
C TRP A 162 8.35 11.31 2.94
N ILE A 163 9.49 10.73 2.55
CA ILE A 163 9.77 9.28 2.74
C ILE A 163 9.68 8.91 4.22
N HIS A 164 10.33 9.69 5.09
CA HIS A 164 10.40 9.41 6.51
C HIS A 164 9.03 9.54 7.20
N ASN A 165 8.34 10.65 6.93
CA ASN A 165 7.02 10.92 7.52
C ASN A 165 6.01 9.87 7.03
N ARG A 166 5.96 9.57 5.73
CA ARG A 166 5.00 8.59 5.19
C ARG A 166 5.25 7.18 5.69
N ALA A 167 6.51 6.76 5.84
CA ALA A 167 6.83 5.46 6.43
C ALA A 167 6.38 5.38 7.90
N THR A 168 6.49 6.49 8.64
CA THR A 168 6.03 6.60 10.02
C THR A 168 4.50 6.57 10.11
N ASP A 169 3.79 7.31 9.26
CA ASP A 169 2.32 7.31 9.21
C ASP A 169 1.76 5.92 8.89
N LEU A 170 2.40 5.20 7.95
CA LEU A 170 1.99 3.85 7.58
C LEU A 170 2.05 2.88 8.79
N ILE A 171 2.95 3.10 9.74
CA ILE A 171 3.00 2.32 10.98
C ILE A 171 1.76 2.61 11.84
N LEU A 172 1.48 3.89 12.07
CA LEU A 172 0.41 4.37 12.95
C LEU A 172 -0.99 3.99 12.42
N GLU A 173 -1.17 4.05 11.10
CA GLU A 173 -2.43 3.66 10.45
C GLU A 173 -2.66 2.14 10.42
N ASN A 174 -1.60 1.33 10.50
CA ASN A 174 -1.68 -0.13 10.37
C ASN A 174 -1.67 -0.90 11.70
N VAL A 175 -1.38 -0.24 12.83
CA VAL A 175 -1.55 -0.81 14.18
C VAL A 175 -2.54 0.04 14.96
N SER A 176 -3.80 -0.34 14.86
CA SER A 176 -4.91 0.34 15.52
C SER A 176 -5.16 -0.23 16.93
N GLY A 177 -5.72 0.59 17.82
CA GLY A 177 -6.23 0.11 19.11
C GLY A 177 -7.28 -1.00 18.97
N GLU A 178 -8.00 -1.06 17.85
CA GLU A 178 -8.98 -2.12 17.55
C GLU A 178 -8.30 -3.49 17.35
N GLN A 179 -7.12 -3.53 16.73
CA GLN A 179 -6.35 -4.77 16.59
C GLN A 179 -5.82 -5.25 17.94
N VAL A 180 -5.34 -4.33 18.79
CA VAL A 180 -4.90 -4.65 20.15
C VAL A 180 -6.04 -5.34 20.90
N GLN A 181 -7.23 -4.74 20.92
CA GLN A 181 -8.40 -5.32 21.58
C GLN A 181 -8.80 -6.69 21.00
N THR A 182 -8.71 -6.86 19.68
CA THR A 182 -9.05 -8.14 19.04
C THR A 182 -8.07 -9.25 19.45
N ILE A 183 -6.77 -8.95 19.49
CA ILE A 183 -5.75 -9.90 19.95
C ILE A 183 -5.88 -10.18 21.45
N THR A 184 -6.23 -9.16 22.27
CA THR A 184 -6.55 -9.36 23.68
C THR A 184 -7.69 -10.37 23.84
N ASN A 185 -8.78 -10.23 23.09
CA ASN A 185 -9.91 -11.15 23.15
C ASN A 185 -9.53 -12.58 22.74
N ILE A 186 -8.69 -12.75 21.71
CA ILE A 186 -8.16 -14.07 21.30
C ILE A 186 -7.36 -14.71 22.44
N ILE A 187 -6.46 -13.94 23.07
CA ILE A 187 -5.64 -14.44 24.19
C ILE A 187 -6.54 -14.87 25.35
N GLU A 188 -7.54 -14.05 25.70
CA GLU A 188 -8.50 -14.34 26.77
C GLU A 188 -9.33 -15.61 26.50
N ASP A 189 -9.91 -15.74 25.31
CA ASP A 189 -10.67 -16.93 24.90
C ASP A 189 -9.78 -18.18 24.94
N ALA A 190 -8.60 -18.11 24.34
CA ALA A 190 -7.67 -19.23 24.27
C ALA A 190 -7.20 -19.69 25.66
N MET A 191 -6.97 -18.75 26.59
CA MET A 191 -6.68 -19.08 27.99
C MET A 191 -7.86 -19.79 28.66
N SER A 192 -9.09 -19.30 28.45
CA SER A 192 -10.30 -19.90 29.03
C SER A 192 -10.53 -21.34 28.56
N ARG A 193 -10.19 -21.63 27.29
CA ARG A 193 -10.32 -22.93 26.63
C ARG A 193 -9.13 -23.87 26.84
N GLY A 194 -8.08 -23.41 27.53
CA GLY A 194 -6.88 -24.20 27.80
C GLY A 194 -6.03 -24.52 26.56
N ILE A 195 -6.08 -23.66 25.53
CA ILE A 195 -5.27 -23.82 24.32
C ILE A 195 -3.78 -23.66 24.64
N ARG A 196 -2.92 -24.39 23.94
CA ARG A 196 -1.47 -24.35 24.16
C ARG A 196 -0.89 -23.04 23.65
N ALA A 197 0.00 -22.42 24.43
CA ALA A 197 0.65 -21.14 24.09
C ALA A 197 1.25 -21.11 22.68
N GLY A 198 1.88 -22.21 22.23
CA GLY A 198 2.45 -22.29 20.89
C GLY A 198 1.39 -22.17 19.80
N GLU A 199 0.23 -22.81 19.97
CA GLU A 199 -0.87 -22.76 19.01
C GLU A 199 -1.48 -21.34 18.92
N VAL A 200 -1.62 -20.67 20.07
CA VAL A 200 -2.10 -19.27 20.12
C VAL A 200 -1.10 -18.33 19.46
N TYR A 201 0.20 -18.52 19.68
CA TYR A 201 1.23 -17.71 19.02
C TYR A 201 1.21 -17.90 17.50
N ASP A 202 1.14 -19.15 17.05
CA ASP A 202 1.11 -19.47 15.62
C ASP A 202 -0.17 -18.88 14.96
N GLU A 203 -1.29 -18.83 15.70
CA GLU A 203 -2.51 -18.15 15.27
C GLU A 203 -2.35 -16.62 15.20
N ILE A 204 -1.76 -15.99 16.22
CA ILE A 204 -1.48 -14.54 16.21
C ILE A 204 -0.56 -14.20 15.03
N GLU A 205 0.53 -14.95 14.85
CA GLU A 205 1.51 -14.79 13.77
C GLU A 205 0.85 -14.90 12.38
N ALA A 206 -0.02 -15.89 12.18
CA ALA A 206 -0.74 -16.10 10.92
C ALA A 206 -1.73 -14.96 10.58
N ASN A 207 -2.15 -14.19 11.58
CA ASN A 207 -3.10 -13.09 11.42
C ASN A 207 -2.45 -11.70 11.41
N ILE A 208 -1.12 -11.60 11.57
CA ILE A 208 -0.44 -10.31 11.55
C ILE A 208 -0.63 -9.63 10.21
N GLY A 209 -1.05 -8.36 10.28
CA GLY A 209 -1.35 -7.54 9.12
C GLY A 209 -2.81 -7.63 8.67
N LEU A 210 -3.64 -8.53 9.21
CA LEU A 210 -5.08 -8.47 9.03
C LEU A 210 -5.69 -7.36 9.90
N THR A 211 -6.73 -6.72 9.38
CA THR A 211 -7.62 -5.86 10.18
C THR A 211 -8.54 -6.71 11.06
N SER A 212 -9.07 -6.13 12.14
CA SER A 212 -10.06 -6.79 13.01
C SER A 212 -11.25 -7.34 12.22
N ARG A 213 -11.72 -6.58 11.21
CA ARG A 213 -12.79 -7.00 10.31
C ARG A 213 -12.41 -8.20 9.44
N GLU A 214 -11.17 -8.26 8.95
CA GLU A 214 -10.69 -9.39 8.12
C GLU A 214 -10.50 -10.65 8.96
N LEU A 215 -9.98 -10.50 10.19
CA LEU A 215 -9.87 -11.59 11.15
C LEU A 215 -11.25 -12.17 11.50
N LEU A 216 -12.22 -11.31 11.83
CA LEU A 216 -13.60 -11.75 12.06
C LEU A 216 -14.21 -12.44 10.82
N ALA A 217 -13.85 -12.02 9.61
CA ALA A 217 -14.30 -12.71 8.39
C ALA A 217 -13.71 -14.12 8.26
N VAL A 218 -12.49 -14.36 8.76
CA VAL A 218 -11.85 -15.69 8.80
C VAL A 218 -12.54 -16.58 9.84
N GLU A 219 -12.85 -16.04 11.01
CA GLU A 219 -13.57 -16.78 12.06
C GLU A 219 -14.97 -17.19 11.59
N ASN A 220 -15.75 -16.25 11.04
CA ASN A 220 -17.08 -16.52 10.49
C ASN A 220 -17.03 -17.55 9.35
N ARG A 221 -15.95 -17.56 8.56
CA ARG A 221 -15.73 -18.59 7.54
C ARG A 221 -15.53 -19.97 8.16
N GLY A 222 -14.85 -20.05 9.30
CA GLY A 222 -14.65 -21.29 10.05
C GLY A 222 -15.96 -21.86 10.59
N LEU A 223 -16.75 -21.03 11.29
CA LEU A 223 -18.06 -21.42 11.83
C LEU A 223 -19.00 -21.94 10.74
N LYS A 224 -18.98 -21.31 9.56
CA LYS A 224 -19.77 -21.78 8.43
C LYS A 224 -19.32 -23.15 7.92
N LEU A 225 -18.02 -23.41 7.88
CA LEU A 225 -17.49 -24.72 7.44
C LEU A 225 -17.78 -25.81 8.48
N GLU A 226 -17.80 -25.46 9.77
CA GLU A 226 -18.23 -26.37 10.83
C GLU A 226 -19.70 -26.78 10.67
N ASP A 227 -20.59 -25.81 10.42
CA ASP A 227 -22.01 -26.06 10.12
C ASP A 227 -22.21 -26.91 8.84
N GLU A 228 -21.34 -26.71 7.84
CA GLU A 228 -21.30 -27.52 6.61
C GLU A 228 -20.69 -28.93 6.83
N GLY A 229 -20.26 -29.26 8.04
CA GLY A 229 -19.77 -30.60 8.43
C GLY A 229 -18.32 -30.89 8.06
N TYR A 230 -17.51 -29.88 7.74
CA TYR A 230 -16.09 -30.06 7.49
C TYR A 230 -15.33 -30.47 8.76
N SER A 231 -14.32 -31.32 8.62
CA SER A 231 -13.50 -31.73 9.76
C SER A 231 -12.59 -30.58 10.24
N PRO A 232 -12.19 -30.55 11.54
CA PRO A 232 -11.32 -29.49 12.04
C PRO A 232 -10.01 -29.29 11.25
N PRO A 233 -9.31 -30.34 10.75
CA PRO A 233 -8.15 -30.15 9.87
C PRO A 233 -8.48 -29.46 8.53
N GLU A 234 -9.63 -29.77 7.93
CA GLU A 234 -10.07 -29.15 6.67
C GLU A 234 -10.42 -27.68 6.87
N ILE A 235 -11.14 -27.36 7.96
CA ILE A 235 -11.47 -25.98 8.34
C ILE A 235 -10.19 -25.15 8.47
N ARG A 236 -9.19 -25.67 9.21
CA ARG A 236 -7.89 -24.98 9.38
C ARG A 236 -7.19 -24.73 8.05
N ALA A 237 -7.15 -25.72 7.16
CA ALA A 237 -6.51 -25.56 5.85
C ALA A 237 -7.21 -24.51 4.97
N ILE A 238 -8.55 -24.45 5.02
CA ILE A 238 -9.34 -23.47 4.26
C ILE A 238 -9.18 -22.07 4.84
N GLN A 239 -9.24 -21.93 6.17
CA GLN A 239 -9.01 -20.65 6.86
C GLN A 239 -7.60 -20.12 6.58
N GLU A 240 -6.58 -20.99 6.60
CA GLU A 240 -5.21 -20.59 6.30
C GLU A 240 -5.07 -20.02 4.88
N LYS A 241 -5.64 -20.71 3.90
CA LYS A 241 -5.69 -20.21 2.53
C LYS A 241 -6.42 -18.87 2.44
N TYR A 242 -7.56 -18.75 3.12
CA TYR A 242 -8.38 -17.54 3.10
C TYR A 242 -7.66 -16.34 3.74
N ARG A 243 -6.99 -16.54 4.88
CA ARG A 243 -6.10 -15.56 5.51
C ARG A 243 -5.01 -15.09 4.54
N GLY A 244 -4.30 -16.04 3.92
CA GLY A 244 -3.27 -15.73 2.94
C GLY A 244 -3.79 -14.90 1.76
N ASP A 245 -5.01 -15.16 1.30
CA ASP A 245 -5.66 -14.38 0.24
C ASP A 245 -6.06 -12.97 0.71
N LEU A 246 -6.53 -12.81 1.95
CA LEU A 246 -6.84 -11.50 2.53
C LEU A 246 -5.58 -10.65 2.71
N LEU A 247 -4.51 -11.23 3.27
CA LEU A 247 -3.21 -10.54 3.42
C LEU A 247 -2.66 -10.06 2.08
N LYS A 248 -2.72 -10.91 1.04
CA LYS A 248 -2.30 -10.51 -0.32
C LYS A 248 -3.13 -9.36 -0.87
N LYS A 249 -4.46 -9.41 -0.72
CA LYS A 249 -5.36 -8.33 -1.17
C LYS A 249 -5.08 -7.03 -0.44
N ARG A 250 -4.85 -7.08 0.86
CA ARG A 250 -4.50 -5.92 1.67
C ARG A 250 -3.15 -5.35 1.26
N ALA A 251 -2.12 -6.19 1.16
CA ALA A 251 -0.79 -5.77 0.73
C ALA A 251 -0.82 -5.12 -0.66
N ALA A 252 -1.61 -5.66 -1.61
CA ALA A 252 -1.80 -5.04 -2.92
C ALA A 252 -2.51 -3.68 -2.83
N ARG A 253 -3.53 -3.53 -1.97
CA ARG A 253 -4.22 -2.25 -1.77
C ARG A 253 -3.32 -1.17 -1.17
N ILE A 254 -2.53 -1.54 -0.16
CA ILE A 254 -1.52 -0.67 0.45
C ILE A 254 -0.49 -0.31 -0.61
N ALA A 255 0.11 -1.31 -1.27
CA ALA A 255 1.13 -1.10 -2.27
C ALA A 255 0.71 -0.16 -3.40
N ARG A 256 -0.53 -0.29 -3.89
CA ARG A 256 -1.03 0.64 -4.91
C ARG A 256 -1.12 2.07 -4.39
N THR A 257 -1.71 2.26 -3.22
CA THR A 257 -1.87 3.57 -2.59
C THR A 257 -0.51 4.21 -2.34
N GLU A 258 0.40 3.47 -1.72
CA GLU A 258 1.73 3.92 -1.36
C GLU A 258 2.63 4.16 -2.57
N THR A 259 2.50 3.36 -3.62
CA THR A 259 3.25 3.57 -4.88
C THR A 259 2.80 4.86 -5.55
N VAL A 260 1.49 5.11 -5.65
CA VAL A 260 0.98 6.36 -6.24
C VAL A 260 1.39 7.56 -5.39
N ALA A 261 1.37 7.44 -4.06
CA ALA A 261 1.76 8.51 -3.17
C ALA A 261 3.26 8.85 -3.34
N ALA A 262 4.11 7.83 -3.39
CA ALA A 262 5.54 7.99 -3.62
C ALA A 262 5.86 8.56 -5.01
N GLN A 263 5.10 8.17 -6.04
CA GLN A 263 5.24 8.73 -7.37
C GLN A 263 4.90 10.23 -7.40
N SER A 264 3.80 10.62 -6.78
CA SER A 264 3.42 12.04 -6.67
C SER A 264 4.44 12.82 -5.86
N ALA A 265 4.94 12.25 -4.76
CA ALA A 265 5.98 12.88 -3.96
C ALA A 265 7.27 13.12 -4.75
N GLY A 266 7.76 12.12 -5.50
CA GLY A 266 8.94 12.25 -6.36
C GLY A 266 8.79 13.33 -7.43
N ARG A 267 7.60 13.43 -8.03
CA ARG A 267 7.26 14.50 -8.97
C ARG A 267 7.25 15.88 -8.31
N LEU A 268 6.44 16.03 -7.26
CA LEU A 268 6.23 17.30 -6.59
C LEU A 268 7.51 17.85 -5.98
N SER A 269 8.30 17.00 -5.34
CA SER A 269 9.61 17.35 -4.79
C SER A 269 10.58 17.82 -5.89
N THR A 270 10.58 17.17 -7.05
CA THR A 270 11.40 17.57 -8.21
C THR A 270 10.97 18.92 -8.75
N TRP A 271 9.66 19.13 -8.93
CA TRP A 271 9.15 20.40 -9.45
C TRP A 271 9.36 21.55 -8.47
N ARG A 272 9.20 21.32 -7.16
CA ARG A 272 9.50 22.32 -6.11
C ARG A 272 10.97 22.71 -6.14
N ALA A 273 11.88 21.74 -6.10
CA ALA A 273 13.31 22.02 -6.16
C ALA A 273 13.72 22.76 -7.46
N ALA A 274 13.21 22.35 -8.62
CA ALA A 274 13.48 23.05 -9.87
C ALA A 274 12.88 24.48 -9.92
N LYS A 275 11.75 24.74 -9.24
CA LYS A 275 11.20 26.09 -9.07
C LYS A 275 12.10 26.93 -8.15
N ASP A 276 12.54 26.37 -7.03
CA ASP A 276 13.41 27.05 -6.05
C ASP A 276 14.76 27.44 -6.66
N GLU A 277 15.27 26.63 -7.60
CA GLU A 277 16.47 26.91 -8.39
C GLU A 277 16.26 27.88 -9.56
N GLY A 278 15.03 28.35 -9.78
CA GLY A 278 14.68 29.26 -10.88
C GLY A 278 14.73 28.60 -12.28
N ILE A 279 14.73 27.28 -12.34
CA ILE A 279 14.78 26.50 -13.59
C ILE A 279 13.40 26.43 -14.24
N LEU A 280 12.36 26.30 -13.42
CA LEU A 280 10.97 26.29 -13.90
C LEU A 280 10.42 27.71 -14.03
N PRO A 281 9.73 28.03 -15.15
CA PRO A 281 8.89 29.23 -15.20
C PRO A 281 7.67 29.07 -14.28
N GLU A 282 6.79 30.08 -14.26
CA GLU A 282 5.47 29.91 -13.64
C GLU A 282 4.72 28.74 -14.27
N VAL A 283 4.41 27.73 -13.46
CA VAL A 283 3.75 26.49 -13.86
C VAL A 283 2.58 26.16 -12.94
N GLU A 284 1.63 25.41 -13.49
CA GLU A 284 0.52 24.80 -12.77
C GLU A 284 0.67 23.29 -12.81
N ARG A 285 0.34 22.65 -11.70
CA ARG A 285 0.14 21.20 -11.64
C ARG A 285 -1.21 20.88 -12.24
N VAL A 286 -1.32 19.75 -12.92
CA VAL A 286 -2.56 19.24 -13.52
C VAL A 286 -2.77 17.81 -13.06
N TRP A 287 -3.93 17.55 -12.48
CA TRP A 287 -4.34 16.21 -12.12
C TRP A 287 -4.73 15.41 -13.36
N ILE A 288 -4.23 14.18 -13.45
CA ILE A 288 -4.54 13.25 -14.54
C ILE A 288 -5.21 12.01 -13.94
N ALA A 289 -6.50 11.83 -14.21
CA ALA A 289 -7.21 10.65 -13.82
C ALA A 289 -6.71 9.41 -14.59
N ALA A 290 -6.84 8.24 -13.97
CA ALA A 290 -6.61 6.99 -14.69
C ALA A 290 -7.53 6.92 -15.93
N PRO A 291 -7.04 6.42 -17.08
CA PRO A 291 -7.84 6.35 -18.29
C PRO A 291 -9.04 5.44 -18.09
N MET A 292 -10.09 5.71 -18.85
CA MET A 292 -11.26 4.84 -18.92
C MET A 292 -10.84 3.42 -19.32
N SER A 293 -11.32 2.44 -18.57
CA SER A 293 -11.07 1.02 -18.80
C SER A 293 -12.35 0.24 -18.46
N PRO A 294 -12.58 -0.94 -19.09
CA PRO A 294 -13.71 -1.80 -18.74
C PRO A 294 -13.75 -2.07 -17.24
N ASN A 295 -14.97 -2.15 -16.68
CA ASN A 295 -15.21 -2.55 -15.29
C ASN A 295 -14.44 -3.86 -14.98
N PRO A 296 -13.67 -3.95 -13.87
CA PRO A 296 -13.63 -3.08 -12.68
C PRO A 296 -12.60 -1.95 -12.66
N ASN A 297 -11.85 -1.74 -13.74
CA ASN A 297 -10.70 -0.83 -13.76
C ASN A 297 -11.06 0.61 -14.19
N ARG A 298 -12.31 1.04 -14.04
CA ARG A 298 -12.70 2.42 -14.39
C ARG A 298 -12.25 3.40 -13.29
N PRO A 299 -11.85 4.64 -13.63
CA PRO A 299 -11.72 5.70 -12.62
C PRO A 299 -13.06 5.89 -11.88
N CYS A 300 -12.99 6.17 -10.58
CA CYS A 300 -14.17 6.48 -9.78
C CYS A 300 -14.59 7.94 -9.99
N GLU A 301 -15.75 8.31 -9.44
CA GLU A 301 -16.29 9.68 -9.55
C GLU A 301 -15.35 10.73 -8.94
N ILE A 302 -14.68 10.42 -7.83
CA ILE A 302 -13.65 11.30 -7.23
C ILE A 302 -12.52 11.56 -8.22
N CYS A 303 -11.99 10.51 -8.84
CA CYS A 303 -10.90 10.65 -9.82
C CYS A 303 -11.34 11.46 -11.04
N LEU A 304 -12.55 11.19 -11.56
CA LEU A 304 -13.08 11.88 -12.72
C LEU A 304 -13.36 13.36 -12.43
N GLY A 305 -13.87 13.69 -11.24
CA GLY A 305 -14.09 15.07 -10.80
C GLY A 305 -12.81 15.86 -10.53
N LEU A 306 -11.67 15.17 -10.40
CA LEU A 306 -10.35 15.78 -10.30
C LEU A 306 -9.63 15.88 -11.66
N ASP A 307 -10.07 15.14 -12.69
CA ASP A 307 -9.37 15.10 -13.98
C ASP A 307 -9.26 16.49 -14.63
N GLY A 308 -8.05 16.90 -14.99
CA GLY A 308 -7.77 18.20 -15.59
C GLY A 308 -7.80 19.38 -14.62
N LYS A 309 -8.16 19.18 -13.34
CA LYS A 309 -8.06 20.25 -12.34
C LYS A 309 -6.62 20.69 -12.16
N THR A 310 -6.43 21.97 -11.89
CA THR A 310 -5.12 22.60 -11.74
C THR A 310 -4.91 23.12 -10.32
N ALA A 311 -3.65 23.12 -9.89
CA ALA A 311 -3.20 23.70 -8.63
C ALA A 311 -1.82 24.34 -8.81
N GLU A 312 -1.51 25.37 -8.01
CA GLU A 312 -0.16 25.93 -8.01
C GLU A 312 0.85 24.95 -7.36
N LEU A 313 2.14 25.10 -7.67
CA LEU A 313 3.18 24.33 -6.98
C LEU A 313 3.22 24.71 -5.50
N GLY A 314 2.81 23.78 -4.62
CA GLY A 314 2.71 24.03 -3.18
C GLY A 314 1.30 23.97 -2.65
N GLU A 315 0.31 24.19 -3.51
CA GLU A 315 -1.11 24.28 -3.13
C GLU A 315 -1.87 22.97 -3.39
N PRO A 316 -2.94 22.70 -2.62
CA PRO A 316 -3.81 21.55 -2.84
C PRO A 316 -4.71 21.72 -4.07
N TYR A 317 -5.25 20.59 -4.55
CA TYR A 317 -6.36 20.57 -5.49
C TYR A 317 -7.70 20.68 -4.75
N GLU A 318 -8.66 21.38 -5.34
CA GLU A 318 -10.03 21.45 -4.84
C GLU A 318 -10.88 20.31 -5.41
N SER A 319 -11.35 19.41 -4.53
CA SER A 319 -12.28 18.32 -4.83
C SER A 319 -13.68 18.65 -4.31
N GLU A 320 -14.69 18.47 -5.16
CA GLU A 320 -16.09 18.63 -4.75
C GLU A 320 -16.55 17.57 -3.75
N ILE A 321 -15.87 16.41 -3.74
CA ILE A 321 -16.25 15.25 -2.91
C ILE A 321 -15.38 15.16 -1.66
N LEU A 322 -14.10 15.50 -1.76
CA LEU A 322 -13.13 15.32 -0.67
C LEU A 322 -12.70 16.63 0.02
N GLY A 323 -13.12 17.80 -0.48
CA GLY A 323 -12.50 19.07 -0.08
C GLY A 323 -11.11 19.19 -0.70
N THR A 324 -10.11 19.60 0.08
CA THR A 324 -8.75 19.75 -0.44
C THR A 324 -7.99 18.43 -0.52
N VAL A 325 -7.24 18.22 -1.62
CA VAL A 325 -6.39 17.04 -1.83
C VAL A 325 -5.01 17.49 -2.29
N GLU A 326 -3.98 17.17 -1.53
CA GLU A 326 -2.60 17.63 -1.80
C GLU A 326 -2.04 17.13 -3.13
N SER A 327 -2.20 15.83 -3.41
CA SER A 327 -1.68 15.15 -4.60
C SER A 327 -2.33 13.76 -4.72
N PRO A 328 -2.19 13.04 -5.84
CA PRO A 328 -2.56 11.63 -5.90
C PRO A 328 -1.76 10.81 -4.88
N PRO A 329 -2.36 9.78 -4.23
CA PRO A 329 -3.69 9.25 -4.45
C PRO A 329 -4.77 10.03 -3.69
N ALA A 330 -5.92 10.26 -4.33
CA ALA A 330 -7.09 10.84 -3.65
C ALA A 330 -7.78 9.87 -2.67
N HIS A 331 -7.60 8.56 -2.85
CA HIS A 331 -8.26 7.52 -2.04
C HIS A 331 -7.50 6.19 -2.16
N PRO A 332 -7.78 5.20 -1.30
CA PRO A 332 -7.19 3.86 -1.44
C PRO A 332 -7.45 3.26 -2.83
N HIS A 333 -6.45 2.61 -3.41
CA HIS A 333 -6.53 2.00 -4.75
C HIS A 333 -6.68 3.01 -5.92
N CYS A 334 -6.46 4.29 -5.68
CA CYS A 334 -6.37 5.30 -6.74
C CYS A 334 -5.21 4.96 -7.70
N ARG A 335 -5.37 5.36 -8.97
CA ARG A 335 -4.37 5.21 -10.05
C ARG A 335 -4.15 6.52 -10.81
N CYS A 336 -4.55 7.64 -10.21
CA CYS A 336 -4.32 8.95 -10.79
C CYS A 336 -2.84 9.31 -10.69
N THR A 337 -2.43 10.26 -11.51
CA THR A 337 -1.10 10.85 -11.50
C THR A 337 -1.23 12.35 -11.69
N GLU A 338 -0.11 13.05 -11.77
CA GLU A 338 -0.09 14.48 -12.06
C GLU A 338 1.07 14.84 -12.99
N THR A 339 0.94 16.01 -13.60
CA THR A 339 1.92 16.61 -14.51
C THR A 339 1.99 18.11 -14.28
N ILE A 340 2.95 18.80 -14.89
CA ILE A 340 3.02 20.27 -14.92
C ILE A 340 2.81 20.84 -16.32
N LYS A 341 2.20 22.03 -16.38
CA LYS A 341 2.08 22.86 -17.59
C LYS A 341 2.48 24.31 -17.29
N LYS A 342 2.81 25.08 -18.32
CA LYS A 342 3.06 26.52 -18.17
C LYS A 342 1.78 27.24 -17.75
N LYS A 343 1.88 28.17 -16.79
CA LYS A 343 0.76 29.01 -16.37
C LYS A 343 0.33 29.91 -17.52
N GLY A 344 -0.98 30.00 -17.78
CA GLY A 344 -1.55 30.87 -18.81
C GLY A 344 -1.51 30.35 -20.25
N THR A 345 -1.10 29.10 -20.50
CA THR A 345 -1.31 28.43 -21.79
C THR A 345 -2.52 27.50 -21.72
N ALA A 346 -3.47 27.72 -22.64
CA ALA A 346 -4.70 26.92 -22.79
C ALA A 346 -4.40 25.48 -23.25
#